data_AF-A0A355EZT3-F1
#
_entry.id   AF-A0A355EZT3-F1
#
_cell.length_a   1.000
_cell.length_b   1.000
_cell.length_c   1.000
_cell.angle_alpha   90.00
_cell.angle_beta   90.00
_cell.angle_gamma   90.00
#
_symmetry.space_group_name_H-M   'P 1'
#
loop_
_entity.id
_entity.type
_entity.pdbx_description
1 polymer ?
#
loop_
_entity_poly.entity_id
_entity_poly.type
_entity_poly.pdbx_seq_one_letter_code
_entity_poly.pdbx_strand_id
1 'polypeptide(L)' 'IVEGLAQRIMEGRVPIFLANKRIVALDLSLIVAGTKYRGQFEERLKGILKELKESKELIVFIDEI' A
#
# COMPACT_ATOMS: atom_id res chain seq x y z
N ILE A 1 4.03 -13.24 4.97
CA ILE A 1 5.22 -12.80 4.19
C ILE A 1 5.51 -11.31 4.38
N VAL A 2 4.51 -10.44 4.24
CA VAL A 2 4.64 -8.97 4.37
C VAL A 2 5.13 -8.53 5.75
N GLU A 3 4.60 -9.10 6.81
CA GLU A 3 5.05 -8.83 8.18
C GLU A 3 6.54 -9.17 8.37
N GLY A 4 7.00 -10.27 7.77
CA GLY A 4 8.41 -10.64 7.77
C GLY A 4 9.29 -9.66 7.00
N LEU A 5 8.77 -9.06 5.92
CA LEU A 5 9.47 -7.97 5.22
C LEU A 5 9.52 -6.71 6.10
N ALA A 6 8.41 -6.35 6.75
CA ALA A 6 8.36 -5.19 7.66
C ALA A 6 9.38 -5.33 8.79
N GLN A 7 9.45 -6.52 9.40
CA GLN A 7 10.42 -6.82 10.44
C GLN A 7 11.86 -6.71 9.93
N ARG A 8 12.16 -7.25 8.74
CA ARG A 8 13.51 -7.16 8.15
C ARG A 8 13.90 -5.73 7.80
N ILE A 9 12.96 -4.89 7.35
CA ILE A 9 13.22 -3.46 7.11
C ILE A 9 13.56 -2.77 8.43
N MET A 10 12.77 -3.01 9.48
CA MET A 10 13.01 -2.45 10.81
C MET A 10 14.38 -2.86 11.39
N GLU A 11 14.79 -4.10 11.18
CA GLU A 11 16.08 -4.63 11.63
C GLU A 11 17.26 -4.23 10.72
N GLY A 12 17.01 -3.49 9.62
CA GLY A 12 18.05 -3.17 8.62
C GLY A 12 18.57 -4.37 7.84
N ARG A 13 17.88 -5.52 7.91
CA ARG A 13 18.24 -6.77 7.21
C ARG A 13 17.65 -6.84 5.80
N VAL A 14 17.73 -5.72 5.07
CA VAL A 14 17.27 -5.54 3.70
C VAL A 14 18.31 -4.75 2.88
N PRO A 15 18.32 -4.89 1.55
CA PRO A 15 19.12 -4.03 0.69
C PRO A 15 18.86 -2.53 0.93
N ILE A 16 19.86 -1.69 0.65
CA ILE A 16 19.81 -0.23 0.87
C ILE A 16 18.60 0.44 0.20
N PHE A 17 18.12 -0.08 -0.93
CA PHE A 17 16.97 0.48 -1.64
C PHE A 17 15.62 0.25 -0.94
N LEU A 18 15.56 -0.74 -0.03
CA LEU A 18 14.40 -1.01 0.84
C LEU A 18 14.57 -0.44 2.25
N ALA A 19 15.78 -0.01 2.60
CA ALA A 19 16.04 0.62 3.88
C ALA A 19 15.18 1.89 4.02
N ASN A 20 14.67 2.14 5.22
CA ASN A 20 13.81 3.29 5.56
C ASN A 20 12.45 3.34 4.84
N LYS A 21 12.10 2.34 4.01
CA LYS A 21 10.78 2.24 3.43
C LYS A 21 9.75 1.85 4.50
N ARG A 22 8.57 2.46 4.43
CA ARG A 22 7.41 2.10 5.24
C ARG A 22 6.49 1.21 4.44
N ILE A 23 6.06 0.09 5.03
CA ILE A 23 5.04 -0.76 4.42
C ILE A 23 3.66 -0.28 4.88
N VAL A 24 2.76 -0.10 3.93
CA VAL A 24 1.33 0.15 4.17
C VAL A 24 0.52 -0.92 3.46
N ALA A 25 -0.48 -1.48 4.13
CA ALA A 25 -1.43 -2.40 3.53
C ALA A 25 -2.63 -1.60 3.01
N LEU A 26 -3.03 -1.87 1.77
CA LEU A 26 -4.23 -1.33 1.16
C LEU A 26 -5.30 -2.43 1.13
N ASP A 27 -6.37 -2.22 1.89
CA ASP A 27 -7.52 -3.11 1.93
C ASP A 27 -8.57 -2.63 0.91
N LEU A 28 -8.76 -3.42 -0.16
CA LEU A 28 -9.73 -3.09 -1.21
C LEU A 28 -11.18 -3.22 -0.74
N SER A 29 -11.48 -4.10 0.21
CA SER A 29 -12.84 -4.25 0.78
C SER A 29 -13.31 -2.97 1.44
N LEU A 30 -12.41 -2.25 2.12
CA LEU A 30 -12.72 -0.93 2.70
C LEU A 30 -12.97 0.16 1.64
N ILE A 31 -12.37 0.03 0.45
CA ILE A 31 -12.55 0.99 -0.64
C ILE A 31 -13.90 0.75 -1.32
N VAL A 32 -14.27 -0.53 -1.50
CA VAL A 32 -15.55 -0.95 -2.09
C VAL A 32 -16.71 -0.65 -1.14
N ALA A 33 -16.50 -0.74 0.17
CA ALA A 33 -17.50 -0.41 1.18
C ALA A 33 -18.04 1.02 0.98
N GLY A 34 -19.36 1.13 0.80
CA GLY A 34 -20.05 2.41 0.59
C GLY A 34 -20.07 2.91 -0.87
N THR A 35 -19.47 2.19 -1.82
CA THR A 35 -19.60 2.49 -3.25
C THR A 35 -20.79 1.75 -3.84
N LYS A 36 -21.67 2.45 -4.57
CA LYS A 36 -22.83 1.83 -5.25
C LYS A 36 -22.52 1.45 -6.69
N TYR A 37 -21.51 2.09 -7.27
CA TYR A 37 -21.16 1.95 -8.67
C TYR A 37 -19.66 1.73 -8.82
N ARG A 38 -19.28 0.88 -9.78
CA ARG A 38 -17.88 0.60 -10.13
C ARG A 38 -17.06 1.87 -10.41
N GLY A 39 -17.66 2.88 -11.04
CA GLY A 39 -16.97 4.15 -11.33
C GLY A 39 -16.53 4.91 -10.06
N GLN A 40 -17.32 4.85 -8.98
CA GLN A 40 -16.97 5.48 -7.70
C GLN A 40 -15.80 4.79 -7.01
N PHE A 41 -15.75 3.45 -7.11
CA PHE A 41 -14.60 2.67 -6.63
C PHE A 41 -13.32 3.06 -7.38
N GLU A 42 -13.38 3.10 -8.71
CA GLU A 42 -12.21 3.45 -9.54
C GLU A 42 -11.72 4.89 -9.28
N GLU A 43 -12.63 5.85 -9.09
CA GLU A 43 -12.27 7.23 -8.75
C GLU A 43 -11.57 7.32 -7.39
N ARG A 44 -12.11 6.63 -6.38
CA ARG A 44 -11.51 6.60 -5.04
C ARG A 44 -10.14 5.92 -5.04
N LEU A 45 -10.01 4.79 -5.73
CA LEU A 45 -8.73 4.10 -5.89
C LEU A 45 -7.69 4.99 -6.58
N LYS A 46 -8.07 5.71 -7.64
CA LYS A 46 -7.18 6.66 -8.32
C LYS A 46 -6.70 7.78 -7.40
N GLY A 47 -7.58 8.32 -6.55
CA GLY A 47 -7.21 9.31 -5.55
C GLY A 47 -6.13 8.79 -4.59
N ILE A 48 -6.37 7.61 -4.00
CA ILE A 48 -5.43 6.97 -3.09
C ILE A 48 -4.08 6.69 -3.79
N LEU A 49 -4.09 6.14 -5.00
CA LEU A 49 -2.86 5.87 -5.76
C LEU A 49 -2.08 7.15 -6.10
N LYS A 50 -2.76 8.28 -6.29
CA LYS A 50 -2.10 9.57 -6.52
C LYS A 50 -1.35 10.03 -5.28
N GLU A 51 -1.97 9.97 -4.10
CA GLU A 51 -1.34 10.34 -2.83
C GLU A 51 -0.14 9.42 -2.50
N LEU A 52 -0.29 8.12 -2.76
CA LEU A 52 0.79 7.15 -2.54
C LEU A 52 1.98 7.39 -3.47
N LYS A 53 1.75 7.80 -4.72
CA LYS A 53 2.82 8.13 -5.68
C LYS A 53 3.68 9.33 -5.26
N GLU A 54 3.13 10.25 -4.49
CA GLU A 54 3.88 11.41 -3.97
C GLU A 54 4.86 11.00 -2.86
N SER A 55 4.67 9.83 -2.25
CA SER A 55 5.49 9.30 -1.17
C SER A 55 6.55 8.31 -1.66
N LYS A 56 7.80 8.77 -1.82
CA LYS A 56 8.94 7.95 -2.28
C LYS A 56 9.39 6.87 -1.30
N GLU A 57 8.98 6.97 -0.04
CA GLU A 57 9.38 6.06 1.04
C GLU A 57 8.32 5.01 1.38
N LEU A 58 7.32 4.79 0.51
CA LEU A 58 6.24 3.82 0.75
C LEU A 58 6.38 2.57 -0.11
N ILE A 59 6.16 1.42 0.51
CA ILE A 59 5.87 0.14 -0.14
C ILE A 59 4.40 -0.16 0.15
N VAL A 60 3.60 -0.27 -0.90
CA VAL A 60 2.17 -0.57 -0.78
C VAL A 60 1.99 -2.06 -1.00
N PHE A 61 1.43 -2.73 0.00
CA PHE A 61 0.99 -4.12 -0.12
C PHE A 61 -0.51 -4.13 -0.38
N ILE A 62 -0.95 -4.94 -1.35
CA ILE A 62 -2.36 -5.17 -1.66
C ILE A 62 -2.57 -6.66 -1.50
N ASP A 63 -3.42 -7.05 -0.55
CA ASP A 63 -3.89 -8.43 -0.44
C ASP A 63 -5.09 -8.62 -1.38
N GLU A 64 -5.29 -9.82 -1.90
CA GLU A 64 -6.35 -10.18 -2.87
C GLU A 64 -6.14 -9.83 -4.37
N ILE A 65 -4.91 -9.95 -4.89
CA ILE A 65 -4.64 -10.14 -6.34
C ILE A 65 -4.08 -11.53 -6.60
#